data_AF-A0A2C5ZSP0-F1
#
_entry.id   AF-A0A2C5ZSP0-F1
#
_cell.length_a   1.000
_cell.length_b   1.000
_cell.length_c   1.000
_cell.angle_alpha   90.00
_cell.angle_beta   90.00
_cell.angle_gamma   90.00
#
_symmetry.space_group_name_H-M   'P 1'
#
loop_
_entity.id
_entity.type
_entity.pdbx_description
1 polymer ?
#
loop_
_entity_poly.entity_id
_entity_poly.type
_entity_poly.pdbx_seq_one_letter_code
_entity_poly.pdbx_strand_id
1 'polypeptide(L)'
;MWSVTDLADSELFHKLDKNCPATVREHPKQPLFIALEKRPGFAHLCEPFRDHGDLAASIARCIAVTEGKPRGCRHSEIGRLIASALPGDLRATIRDYAGLDFDNLVRLLGRDISMGDRKLRADQVHWFVENVRQGTAVCWPYRPGFNLTDFEDVYGYIGALLTEPSSIKQPVPLRMADYPPGPVNRRRYLLVDWRSYRRTPLIADLRTSLGISSLGGVDIESLHDDIKSWSGLIGRMLKEVLDDGKYQCPISENCLTAPATNCGRPVVPGNRLQVMETFLTAAELRVPLVVSGVAPEGDRPAGIWLVVHHEDGSW
;
A
#
# COMPACT_ATOMS: atom_id res chain seq x y z
N MET A 1 20.82 -17.40 12.49
CA MET A 1 21.83 -17.30 11.43
C MET A 1 21.17 -17.79 10.15
N TRP A 2 20.88 -16.91 9.21
CA TRP A 2 20.26 -17.31 7.94
C TRP A 2 21.31 -18.07 7.12
N SER A 3 21.10 -19.37 6.98
CA SER A 3 21.68 -20.09 5.85
C SER A 3 20.88 -19.65 4.62
N VAL A 4 21.57 -19.24 3.56
CA VAL A 4 20.99 -18.93 2.24
C VAL A 4 20.41 -20.20 1.57
N THR A 5 20.23 -21.29 2.33
CA THR A 5 19.29 -22.37 1.99
C THR A 5 17.96 -21.76 1.58
N ASP A 6 17.42 -22.28 0.47
CA ASP A 6 16.28 -21.74 -0.24
C ASP A 6 15.12 -21.46 0.74
N LEU A 7 14.43 -20.31 0.64
CA LEU A 7 13.21 -20.08 1.44
C LEU A 7 12.23 -21.25 1.32
N ALA A 8 12.26 -21.92 0.14
CA ALA A 8 11.51 -23.12 -0.18
C ALA A 8 11.86 -24.35 0.69
N ASP A 9 13.04 -24.38 1.32
CA ASP A 9 13.51 -25.43 2.22
C ASP A 9 13.29 -25.08 3.70
N SER A 10 12.76 -23.88 3.99
CA SER A 10 12.53 -23.47 5.38
C SER A 10 11.37 -24.25 6.01
N GLU A 11 11.49 -24.57 7.30
CA GLU A 11 10.42 -25.23 8.05
C GLU A 11 9.10 -24.43 8.00
N LEU A 12 9.21 -23.09 8.03
CA LEU A 12 8.08 -22.18 7.91
C LEU A 12 7.36 -22.35 6.56
N PHE A 13 8.11 -22.36 5.46
CA PHE A 13 7.57 -22.57 4.13
C PHE A 13 6.81 -23.89 4.04
N HIS A 14 7.40 -25.00 4.46
CA HIS A 14 6.74 -26.31 4.39
C HIS A 14 5.48 -26.40 5.27
N LYS A 15 5.50 -25.80 6.45
CA LYS A 15 4.31 -25.75 7.32
C LYS A 15 3.18 -24.95 6.68
N LEU A 16 3.48 -23.77 6.15
CA LEU A 16 2.48 -22.94 5.45
C LEU A 16 2.00 -23.61 4.17
N ASP A 17 2.89 -24.21 3.39
CA ASP A 17 2.54 -24.98 2.20
C ASP A 17 1.57 -26.13 2.54
N LYS A 18 1.81 -26.85 3.63
CA LYS A 18 0.93 -27.94 4.05
C LYS A 18 -0.42 -27.45 4.59
N ASN A 19 -0.45 -26.35 5.33
CA ASN A 19 -1.61 -25.95 6.14
C ASN A 19 -2.44 -24.80 5.55
N CYS A 20 -1.95 -24.10 4.52
CA CYS A 20 -2.72 -23.09 3.81
C CYS A 20 -3.47 -23.73 2.63
N PRO A 21 -4.81 -23.58 2.57
CA PRO A 21 -5.59 -24.17 1.49
C PRO A 21 -5.12 -23.68 0.11
N ALA A 22 -5.08 -24.59 -0.86
CA ALA A 22 -4.68 -24.26 -2.24
C ALA A 22 -5.57 -23.18 -2.86
N THR A 23 -6.82 -23.04 -2.40
CA THR A 23 -7.78 -22.01 -2.83
C THR A 23 -7.37 -20.59 -2.44
N VAL A 24 -6.50 -20.44 -1.45
CA VAL A 24 -6.00 -19.13 -1.00
C VAL A 24 -4.79 -18.69 -1.84
N ARG A 25 -4.18 -19.61 -2.59
CA ARG A 25 -3.02 -19.32 -3.41
C ARG A 25 -3.45 -18.73 -4.73
N GLU A 26 -2.67 -17.79 -5.25
CA GLU A 26 -2.76 -17.47 -6.66
C GLU A 26 -2.44 -18.74 -7.47
N HIS A 27 -3.43 -19.23 -8.24
CA HIS A 27 -3.23 -20.40 -9.08
C HIS A 27 -1.98 -20.22 -9.96
N PRO A 28 -1.01 -21.14 -9.93
CA PRO A 28 0.01 -21.22 -10.97
C PRO A 28 -0.74 -21.39 -12.28
N LYS A 29 -0.72 -20.35 -13.14
CA LYS A 29 -1.62 -20.29 -14.29
C LYS A 29 -1.61 -21.59 -15.09
N GLN A 30 -2.82 -21.94 -15.55
CA GLN A 30 -3.13 -22.70 -16.76
C GLN A 30 -2.22 -22.30 -17.95
N PRO A 31 -2.13 -23.14 -19.01
CA PRO A 31 -0.91 -23.30 -19.80
C PRO A 31 -0.41 -22.04 -20.53
N LEU A 32 0.90 -22.05 -20.80
CA LEU A 32 1.78 -20.99 -21.33
C LEU A 32 1.28 -20.16 -22.53
N PHE A 33 0.29 -20.61 -23.30
CA PHE A 33 -0.21 -19.88 -24.47
C PHE A 33 -1.01 -18.60 -24.11
N ILE A 34 -1.51 -18.47 -22.87
CA ILE A 34 -2.10 -17.21 -22.36
C ILE A 34 -1.01 -16.29 -21.75
N ALA A 35 0.18 -16.82 -21.46
CA ALA A 35 1.23 -16.13 -20.72
C ALA A 35 2.14 -15.24 -21.59
N LEU A 36 2.16 -15.46 -22.91
CA LEU A 36 3.11 -14.80 -23.83
C LEU A 36 2.61 -13.47 -24.41
N GLU A 37 1.31 -13.18 -24.41
CA GLU A 37 0.84 -11.89 -24.96
C GLU A 37 0.67 -10.79 -23.92
N LYS A 38 0.04 -11.02 -22.77
CA LYS A 38 -0.19 -9.94 -21.79
C LYS A 38 -0.31 -10.57 -20.40
N ARG A 39 0.60 -10.23 -19.47
CA ARG A 39 0.32 -10.32 -18.03
C ARG A 39 -0.27 -8.96 -17.60
N PRO A 40 -1.58 -8.69 -17.78
CA PRO A 40 -2.19 -7.40 -17.42
C PRO A 40 -2.22 -7.13 -15.91
N GLY A 41 -1.74 -8.06 -15.09
CA GLY A 41 -1.83 -7.99 -13.64
C GLY A 41 -0.87 -7.00 -12.97
N PHE A 42 0.26 -6.68 -13.60
CA PHE A 42 1.25 -5.71 -13.10
C PHE A 42 1.55 -4.62 -14.14
N ALA A 43 0.52 -4.22 -14.89
CA ALA A 43 0.62 -3.11 -15.83
C ALA A 43 0.41 -1.79 -15.08
N HIS A 44 1.24 -0.80 -15.37
CA HIS A 44 1.04 0.57 -14.93
C HIS A 44 0.61 1.42 -16.12
N LEU A 45 -0.32 2.34 -15.87
CA LEU A 45 -0.64 3.42 -16.79
C LEU A 45 0.09 4.66 -16.32
N CYS A 46 0.52 5.50 -17.26
CA CYS A 46 1.27 6.71 -16.96
C CYS A 46 0.76 7.85 -17.84
N GLU A 47 0.47 9.00 -17.22
CA GLU A 47 -0.01 10.19 -17.91
C GLU A 47 0.38 11.42 -17.07
N PRO A 48 0.72 12.56 -17.69
CA PRO A 48 0.89 13.82 -16.97
C PRO A 48 -0.41 14.28 -16.32
N PHE A 49 -0.28 15.03 -15.22
CA PHE A 49 -1.40 15.81 -14.71
C PHE A 49 -1.96 16.72 -15.80
N ARG A 50 -3.28 16.88 -15.80
CA ARG A 50 -3.98 17.76 -16.74
C ARG A 50 -3.89 19.19 -16.25
N ASP A 51 -3.42 20.08 -17.11
CA ASP A 51 -3.55 21.52 -16.89
C ASP A 51 -4.38 22.16 -18.02
N HIS A 52 -5.52 22.74 -17.66
CA HIS A 52 -6.43 23.41 -18.58
C HIS A 52 -6.19 24.93 -18.60
N GLY A 53 -4.91 25.34 -18.59
CA GLY A 53 -4.45 26.72 -18.76
C GLY A 53 -4.28 27.52 -17.47
N ASP A 54 -5.09 27.23 -16.45
CA ASP A 54 -5.07 27.95 -15.16
C ASP A 54 -5.39 27.04 -13.95
N LEU A 55 -5.32 25.71 -14.12
CA LEU A 55 -5.82 24.80 -13.09
C LEU A 55 -4.98 24.87 -11.83
N ALA A 56 -3.66 24.84 -11.96
CA ALA A 56 -2.74 24.98 -10.83
C ALA A 56 -2.92 26.33 -10.10
N ALA A 57 -3.06 27.43 -10.85
CA ALA A 57 -3.30 28.75 -10.27
C ALA A 57 -4.65 28.81 -9.53
N SER A 58 -5.67 28.13 -10.04
CA SER A 58 -6.99 28.02 -9.41
C SER A 58 -6.95 27.24 -8.11
N ILE A 59 -6.23 26.10 -8.08
CA ILE A 59 -6.00 25.34 -6.85
C ILE A 59 -5.23 26.22 -5.84
N ALA A 60 -4.18 26.90 -6.28
CA ALA A 60 -3.34 27.75 -5.42
C ALA A 60 -4.12 28.87 -4.73
N ARG A 61 -5.06 29.53 -5.43
CA ARG A 61 -5.94 30.55 -4.82
C ARG A 61 -6.80 30.01 -3.69
N CYS A 62 -7.11 28.71 -3.72
CA CYS A 62 -7.98 28.06 -2.75
C CYS A 62 -7.23 27.42 -1.57
N ILE A 63 -5.89 27.37 -1.59
CA ILE A 63 -5.09 26.77 -0.49
C ILE A 63 -5.37 27.41 0.86
N ALA A 64 -5.65 28.71 0.91
CA ALA A 64 -5.95 29.39 2.17
C ALA A 64 -7.09 28.70 2.96
N VAL A 65 -8.02 28.02 2.26
CA VAL A 65 -9.11 27.26 2.89
C VAL A 65 -8.60 26.03 3.62
N THR A 66 -7.60 25.31 3.12
CA THR A 66 -6.98 24.15 3.82
C THR A 66 -6.26 24.59 5.09
N GLU A 67 -5.81 25.85 5.14
CA GLU A 67 -5.21 26.48 6.33
C GLU A 67 -6.26 27.05 7.31
N GLY A 68 -7.55 26.89 7.04
CA GLY A 68 -8.64 27.41 7.87
C GLY A 68 -8.93 28.91 7.71
N LYS A 69 -8.40 29.55 6.64
CA LYS A 69 -8.72 30.96 6.32
C LYS A 69 -9.89 30.98 5.33
N PRO A 70 -11.04 31.59 5.68
CA PRO A 70 -12.26 31.54 4.86
C PRO A 70 -12.22 32.54 3.69
N ARG A 71 -11.24 32.44 2.78
CA ARG A 71 -11.16 33.30 1.59
C ARG A 71 -11.42 32.53 0.31
N GLY A 72 -12.48 32.94 -0.39
CA GLY A 72 -12.67 32.74 -1.83
C GLY A 72 -13.28 31.39 -2.25
N CYS A 73 -12.82 30.27 -1.69
CA CYS A 73 -13.20 28.95 -2.21
C CYS A 73 -13.97 28.08 -1.21
N ARG A 74 -14.80 27.18 -1.74
CA ARG A 74 -15.43 26.11 -0.94
C ARG A 74 -14.55 24.85 -0.95
N HIS A 75 -14.63 24.02 0.08
CA HIS A 75 -13.90 22.73 0.09
C HIS A 75 -14.23 21.86 -1.14
N SER A 76 -15.50 21.84 -1.57
CA SER A 76 -15.93 21.12 -2.78
C SER A 76 -15.36 21.70 -4.08
N GLU A 77 -15.00 22.98 -4.10
CA GLU A 77 -14.34 23.61 -5.24
C GLU A 77 -12.91 23.10 -5.38
N ILE A 78 -12.18 23.01 -4.27
CA ILE A 78 -10.84 22.40 -4.25
C ILE A 78 -10.91 20.94 -4.69
N GLY A 79 -11.88 20.18 -4.16
CA GLY A 79 -12.10 18.80 -4.58
C GLY A 79 -12.36 18.68 -6.08
N ARG A 80 -13.13 19.60 -6.68
CA ARG A 80 -13.37 19.65 -8.13
C ARG A 80 -12.09 19.94 -8.91
N LEU A 81 -11.32 20.92 -8.48
CA LEU A 81 -10.09 21.31 -9.17
C LEU A 81 -9.07 20.15 -9.15
N ILE A 82 -8.87 19.51 -8.01
CA ILE A 82 -7.98 18.33 -7.88
C ILE A 82 -8.49 17.18 -8.73
N ALA A 83 -9.77 16.82 -8.64
CA ALA A 83 -10.35 15.74 -9.45
C ALA A 83 -10.28 16.04 -10.95
N SER A 84 -10.27 17.31 -11.37
CA SER A 84 -10.12 17.69 -12.78
C SER A 84 -8.68 17.63 -13.26
N ALA A 85 -7.73 17.80 -12.34
CA ALA A 85 -6.30 17.74 -12.61
C ALA A 85 -5.79 16.31 -12.80
N LEU A 86 -6.45 15.33 -12.17
CA LEU A 86 -6.09 13.93 -12.31
C LEU A 86 -6.16 13.47 -13.79
N PRO A 87 -5.20 12.66 -14.25
CA PRO A 87 -5.24 12.01 -15.55
C PRO A 87 -6.58 11.34 -15.89
N GLY A 88 -6.95 11.34 -17.17
CA GLY A 88 -8.25 10.80 -17.61
C GLY A 88 -8.41 9.32 -17.24
N ASP A 89 -7.38 8.53 -17.52
CA ASP A 89 -7.37 7.10 -17.26
C ASP A 89 -7.23 6.77 -15.77
N LEU A 90 -6.56 7.62 -14.98
CA LEU A 90 -6.51 7.47 -13.52
C LEU A 90 -7.90 7.60 -12.92
N ARG A 91 -8.70 8.58 -13.38
CA ARG A 91 -10.08 8.74 -12.93
C ARG A 91 -10.95 7.55 -13.33
N ALA A 92 -10.72 6.97 -14.51
CA ALA A 92 -11.39 5.74 -14.91
C ALA A 92 -11.02 4.58 -13.97
N THR A 93 -9.74 4.41 -13.61
CA THR A 93 -9.31 3.42 -12.61
C THR A 93 -9.96 3.67 -11.24
N ILE A 94 -10.02 4.92 -10.77
CA ILE A 94 -10.69 5.26 -9.50
C ILE A 94 -12.18 4.90 -9.54
N ARG A 95 -12.87 5.21 -10.64
CA ARG A 95 -14.28 4.83 -10.82
C ARG A 95 -14.46 3.32 -10.80
N ASP A 96 -13.65 2.60 -11.57
CA ASP A 96 -13.83 1.17 -11.81
C ASP A 96 -13.47 0.32 -10.57
N TYR A 97 -12.51 0.76 -9.74
CA TYR A 97 -12.04 0.00 -8.57
C TYR A 97 -12.48 0.57 -7.21
N ALA A 98 -12.72 1.88 -7.08
CA ALA A 98 -13.23 2.48 -5.85
C ALA A 98 -14.73 2.81 -5.93
N GLY A 99 -15.38 2.64 -7.08
CA GLY A 99 -16.79 2.97 -7.26
C GLY A 99 -17.07 4.48 -7.19
N LEU A 100 -16.04 5.32 -7.34
CA LEU A 100 -16.17 6.77 -7.26
C LEU A 100 -16.26 7.38 -8.66
N ASP A 101 -17.47 7.73 -9.09
CA ASP A 101 -17.62 8.64 -10.22
C ASP A 101 -17.04 10.04 -9.89
N PHE A 102 -17.02 10.91 -10.90
CA PHE A 102 -16.41 12.23 -10.76
C PHE A 102 -17.05 13.05 -9.63
N ASP A 103 -18.38 13.09 -9.53
CA ASP A 103 -19.07 13.90 -8.52
C ASP A 103 -18.87 13.34 -7.10
N ASN A 104 -18.87 12.02 -6.93
CA ASN A 104 -18.57 11.37 -5.66
C ASN A 104 -17.11 11.60 -5.25
N LEU A 105 -16.16 11.53 -6.20
CA LEU A 105 -14.76 11.86 -5.94
C LEU A 105 -14.60 13.32 -5.48
N VAL A 106 -15.24 14.26 -6.16
CA VAL A 106 -15.24 15.69 -5.78
C VAL A 106 -15.81 15.90 -4.38
N ARG A 107 -16.96 15.29 -4.08
CA ARG A 107 -17.59 15.38 -2.77
C ARG A 107 -16.70 14.81 -1.68
N LEU A 108 -16.05 13.67 -1.94
CA LEU A 108 -15.18 12.99 -0.99
C LEU A 108 -13.91 13.79 -0.71
N LEU A 109 -13.24 14.30 -1.76
CA LEU A 109 -12.08 15.19 -1.63
C LEU A 109 -12.44 16.43 -0.80
N GLY A 110 -13.55 17.10 -1.14
CA GLY A 110 -14.00 18.28 -0.40
C GLY A 110 -14.31 17.99 1.08
N ARG A 111 -14.94 16.84 1.35
CA ARG A 111 -15.23 16.40 2.71
C ARG A 111 -13.94 16.16 3.50
N ASP A 112 -12.97 15.47 2.91
CA ASP A 112 -11.73 15.08 3.59
C ASP A 112 -10.76 16.25 3.75
N ILE A 113 -10.87 17.33 2.96
CA ILE A 113 -10.24 18.63 3.28
C ILE A 113 -10.83 19.22 4.56
N SER A 114 -12.17 19.16 4.71
CA SER A 114 -12.86 19.79 5.83
C SER A 114 -12.66 19.05 7.16
N MET A 115 -12.51 17.73 7.12
CA MET A 115 -12.48 16.88 8.32
C MET A 115 -11.09 16.30 8.63
N GLY A 116 -10.19 16.27 7.65
CA GLY A 116 -8.85 15.70 7.82
C GLY A 116 -7.89 16.59 8.60
N ASP A 117 -6.67 16.07 8.84
CA ASP A 117 -5.59 16.86 9.43
C ASP A 117 -5.24 18.06 8.52
N ARG A 118 -5.38 19.28 9.06
CA ARG A 118 -5.26 20.50 8.26
C ARG A 118 -3.87 20.68 7.64
N LYS A 119 -2.81 20.31 8.38
CA LYS A 119 -1.44 20.47 7.91
C LYS A 119 -1.18 19.49 6.77
N LEU A 120 -1.51 18.21 6.96
CA LEU A 120 -1.38 17.18 5.95
C LEU A 120 -2.17 17.54 4.68
N ARG A 121 -3.40 18.06 4.82
CA ARG A 121 -4.21 18.50 3.67
C ARG A 121 -3.60 19.69 2.95
N ALA A 122 -3.08 20.67 3.69
CA ALA A 122 -2.38 21.79 3.07
C ALA A 122 -1.18 21.29 2.25
N ASP A 123 -0.35 20.41 2.83
CA ASP A 123 0.83 19.84 2.15
C ASP A 123 0.43 19.05 0.89
N GLN A 124 -0.62 18.22 0.96
CA GLN A 124 -1.13 17.46 -0.19
C GLN A 124 -1.70 18.36 -1.29
N VAL A 125 -2.44 19.42 -0.94
CA VAL A 125 -2.97 20.37 -1.93
C VAL A 125 -1.85 21.20 -2.56
N HIS A 126 -0.85 21.62 -1.77
CA HIS A 126 0.37 22.25 -2.28
C HIS A 126 1.10 21.36 -3.27
N TRP A 127 1.23 20.06 -2.97
CA TRP A 127 1.84 19.11 -3.88
C TRP A 127 1.11 19.03 -5.22
N PHE A 128 -0.24 19.01 -5.21
CA PHE A 128 -1.02 19.06 -6.45
C PHE A 128 -0.80 20.36 -7.22
N VAL A 129 -0.74 21.53 -6.56
CA VAL A 129 -0.45 22.80 -7.24
C VAL A 129 0.86 22.74 -8.01
N GLU A 130 1.93 22.27 -7.37
CA GLU A 130 3.25 22.17 -8.00
C GLU A 130 3.23 21.18 -9.17
N ASN A 131 2.74 19.96 -8.94
CA ASN A 131 2.82 18.90 -9.93
C ASN A 131 1.87 19.10 -11.12
N VAL A 132 0.75 19.78 -10.92
CA VAL A 132 -0.13 20.21 -12.02
C VAL A 132 0.55 21.31 -12.84
N ARG A 133 1.15 22.31 -12.18
CA ARG A 133 1.88 23.39 -12.87
C ARG A 133 3.07 22.86 -13.67
N GLN A 134 3.78 21.86 -13.14
CA GLN A 134 4.91 21.23 -13.82
C GLN A 134 4.50 20.23 -14.90
N GLY A 135 3.21 19.85 -14.97
CA GLY A 135 2.76 18.76 -15.84
C GLY A 135 3.43 17.43 -15.50
N THR A 136 3.71 17.19 -14.21
CA THR A 136 4.43 16.00 -13.75
C THR A 136 3.70 14.73 -14.20
N ALA A 137 4.45 13.83 -14.84
CA ALA A 137 3.97 12.49 -15.16
C ALA A 137 3.86 11.65 -13.89
N VAL A 138 2.72 10.99 -13.72
CA VAL A 138 2.50 10.02 -12.65
C VAL A 138 2.08 8.70 -13.27
N CYS A 139 2.44 7.60 -12.61
CA CYS A 139 1.95 6.28 -12.97
C CYS A 139 1.06 5.71 -11.87
N TRP A 140 0.25 4.71 -12.19
CA TRP A 140 -0.57 3.97 -11.24
C TRP A 140 -0.83 2.55 -11.75
N PRO A 141 -1.09 1.58 -10.84
CA PRO A 141 -1.43 0.23 -11.26
C PRO A 141 -2.78 0.22 -11.99
N TYR A 142 -2.82 -0.44 -13.15
CA TYR A 142 -4.07 -0.64 -13.90
C TYR A 142 -5.13 -1.42 -13.09
N ARG A 143 -4.66 -2.30 -12.19
CA ARG A 143 -5.50 -3.05 -11.25
C ARG A 143 -4.91 -2.92 -9.84
N PRO A 144 -5.35 -1.92 -9.05
CA PRO A 144 -4.86 -1.76 -7.69
C PRO A 144 -5.09 -3.02 -6.85
N GLY A 145 -4.11 -3.33 -6.00
CA GLY A 145 -4.18 -4.42 -5.01
C GLY A 145 -4.94 -4.07 -3.73
N PHE A 146 -5.53 -2.87 -3.68
CA PHE A 146 -6.10 -2.25 -2.49
C PHE A 146 -7.37 -1.46 -2.86
N ASN A 147 -8.16 -1.13 -1.85
CA ASN A 147 -9.42 -0.40 -1.98
C ASN A 147 -9.36 0.95 -1.26
N LEU A 148 -10.33 1.82 -1.55
CA LEU A 148 -10.50 3.09 -0.85
C LEU A 148 -10.62 2.93 0.66
N THR A 149 -11.30 1.89 1.13
CA THR A 149 -11.54 1.66 2.57
C THR A 149 -10.29 1.28 3.35
N ASP A 150 -9.20 0.93 2.66
CA ASP A 150 -7.92 0.54 3.27
C ASP A 150 -7.13 1.77 3.73
N PHE A 151 -7.66 2.97 3.49
CA PHE A 151 -7.12 4.27 3.89
C PHE A 151 -8.16 5.03 4.72
N GLU A 152 -7.70 5.91 5.62
CA GLU A 152 -8.62 6.71 6.43
C GLU A 152 -9.35 7.79 5.61
N ASP A 153 -8.78 8.16 4.45
CA ASP A 153 -9.29 9.20 3.58
C ASP A 153 -8.93 8.99 2.10
N VAL A 154 -9.58 9.75 1.22
CA VAL A 154 -9.39 9.65 -0.24
C VAL A 154 -8.02 10.12 -0.72
N TYR A 155 -7.36 11.03 0.00
CA TYR A 155 -6.02 11.50 -0.37
C TYR A 155 -4.97 10.41 -0.10
N GLY A 156 -5.10 9.67 1.00
CA GLY A 156 -4.28 8.49 1.28
C GLY A 156 -4.42 7.43 0.18
N TYR A 157 -5.66 7.17 -0.25
CA TYR A 157 -5.95 6.27 -1.38
C TYR A 157 -5.33 6.77 -2.69
N ILE A 158 -5.49 8.05 -3.03
CA ILE A 158 -4.86 8.63 -4.24
C ILE A 158 -3.34 8.54 -4.13
N GLY A 159 -2.75 8.92 -3.01
CA GLY A 159 -1.31 8.81 -2.77
C GLY A 159 -0.77 7.39 -2.85
N ALA A 160 -1.59 6.38 -2.59
CA ALA A 160 -1.22 4.99 -2.78
C ALA A 160 -1.26 4.56 -4.26
N LEU A 161 -2.12 5.19 -5.08
CA LEU A 161 -2.12 4.98 -6.54
C LEU A 161 -0.92 5.64 -7.21
N LEU A 162 -0.52 6.84 -6.75
CA LEU A 162 0.54 7.63 -7.37
C LEU A 162 1.92 6.98 -7.20
N THR A 163 2.50 6.60 -8.34
CA THR A 163 3.77 5.88 -8.48
C THR A 163 4.74 6.67 -9.33
N GLU A 164 6.02 6.66 -8.97
CA GLU A 164 7.09 7.30 -9.72
C GLU A 164 7.32 6.60 -11.07
N PRO A 165 7.25 7.31 -12.21
CA PRO A 165 7.36 6.68 -13.53
C PRO A 165 8.66 5.92 -13.79
N SER A 166 9.79 6.41 -13.26
CA SER A 166 11.11 5.79 -13.41
C SER A 166 11.19 4.40 -12.75
N SER A 167 10.34 4.15 -11.75
CA SER A 167 10.41 2.99 -10.87
C SER A 167 9.49 1.82 -11.26
N ILE A 168 8.61 1.98 -12.26
CA ILE A 168 7.58 0.96 -12.58
C ILE A 168 8.13 -0.43 -12.97
N LYS A 169 9.42 -0.51 -13.30
CA LYS A 169 10.14 -1.76 -13.62
C LYS A 169 10.78 -2.43 -12.40
N GLN A 170 10.88 -1.72 -11.27
CA GLN A 170 11.45 -2.22 -10.02
C GLN A 170 10.59 -3.35 -9.43
N PRO A 171 11.14 -4.14 -8.48
CA PRO A 171 10.38 -5.20 -7.82
C PRO A 171 9.09 -4.71 -7.17
N VAL A 172 9.17 -3.56 -6.50
CA VAL A 172 8.04 -2.78 -6.01
C VAL A 172 8.25 -1.36 -6.51
N PRO A 173 7.32 -0.80 -7.31
CA PRO A 173 7.43 0.58 -7.75
C PRO A 173 7.46 1.54 -6.56
N LEU A 174 8.17 2.65 -6.72
CA LEU A 174 8.31 3.68 -5.70
C LEU A 174 7.14 4.67 -5.74
N ARG A 175 6.74 5.19 -4.59
CA ARG A 175 5.75 6.26 -4.49
C ARG A 175 6.36 7.59 -4.95
N MET A 176 5.51 8.57 -5.19
CA MET A 176 5.95 9.97 -5.28
C MET A 176 6.52 10.39 -3.92
N ALA A 177 7.85 10.53 -3.81
CA ALA A 177 8.55 10.69 -2.53
C ALA A 177 8.11 11.94 -1.75
N ASP A 178 7.80 13.01 -2.49
CA ASP A 178 7.36 14.32 -2.01
C ASP A 178 5.85 14.41 -1.75
N TYR A 179 5.04 13.42 -2.18
CA TYR A 179 3.62 13.35 -1.84
C TYR A 179 3.45 12.88 -0.39
N PRO A 180 2.76 13.63 0.48
CA PRO A 180 2.48 13.19 1.84
C PRO A 180 1.58 11.94 1.81
N PRO A 181 2.05 10.77 2.30
CA PRO A 181 1.42 9.49 1.99
C PRO A 181 -0.05 9.44 2.41
N GLY A 182 -0.40 9.93 3.59
CA GLY A 182 -1.71 9.71 4.22
C GLY A 182 -1.79 8.35 4.93
N PRO A 183 -2.61 8.24 6.00
CA PRO A 183 -2.65 7.06 6.85
C PRO A 183 -3.45 5.89 6.24
N VAL A 184 -3.06 4.67 6.61
CA VAL A 184 -3.85 3.45 6.33
C VAL A 184 -4.97 3.30 7.36
N ASN A 185 -6.08 2.68 6.97
CA ASN A 185 -7.18 2.43 7.88
C ASN A 185 -6.88 1.25 8.80
N ARG A 186 -6.46 1.57 10.02
CA ARG A 186 -6.05 0.60 11.04
C ARG A 186 -7.20 -0.25 11.60
N ARG A 187 -8.44 0.14 11.32
CA ARG A 187 -9.65 -0.61 11.69
C ARG A 187 -10.03 -1.66 10.66
N ARG A 188 -9.20 -1.94 9.66
CA ARG A 188 -9.52 -2.86 8.56
C ARG A 188 -8.52 -4.00 8.49
N TYR A 189 -8.94 -5.08 7.85
CA TYR A 189 -8.01 -6.09 7.36
C TYR A 189 -7.33 -5.55 6.10
N LEU A 190 -6.04 -5.24 6.20
CA LEU A 190 -5.21 -4.78 5.10
C LEU A 190 -4.66 -6.01 4.36
N LEU A 191 -4.88 -6.08 3.05
CA LEU A 191 -4.48 -7.20 2.21
C LEU A 191 -3.35 -6.78 1.27
N VAL A 192 -2.25 -7.54 1.29
CA VAL A 192 -1.17 -7.41 0.31
C VAL A 192 -1.03 -8.72 -0.46
N ASP A 193 -1.14 -8.63 -1.78
CA ASP A 193 -1.04 -9.77 -2.67
C ASP A 193 -0.13 -9.49 -3.88
N TRP A 194 -0.12 -10.43 -4.82
CA TRP A 194 0.72 -10.40 -6.02
C TRP A 194 0.50 -9.15 -6.90
N ARG A 195 -0.60 -8.39 -6.75
CA ARG A 195 -0.84 -7.13 -7.47
C ARG A 195 0.04 -5.99 -6.95
N SER A 196 0.61 -6.12 -5.75
CA SER A 196 1.42 -5.09 -5.11
C SER A 196 2.92 -5.19 -5.46
N TYR A 197 3.39 -6.31 -6.01
CA TYR A 197 4.81 -6.52 -6.30
C TYR A 197 5.10 -7.51 -7.42
N ARG A 198 6.29 -7.40 -8.01
CA ARG A 198 6.87 -8.39 -8.92
C ARG A 198 7.60 -9.45 -8.11
N ARG A 199 6.94 -10.58 -7.85
CA ARG A 199 7.42 -11.65 -6.96
C ARG A 199 8.89 -12.05 -7.13
N THR A 200 9.28 -12.55 -8.30
CA THR A 200 10.62 -13.09 -8.53
C THR A 200 11.73 -12.07 -8.28
N PRO A 201 11.70 -10.86 -8.90
CA PRO A 201 12.73 -9.87 -8.62
C PRO A 201 12.65 -9.34 -7.18
N LEU A 202 11.47 -9.30 -6.54
CA LEU A 202 11.35 -8.88 -5.13
C LEU A 202 12.04 -9.85 -4.19
N ILE A 203 11.76 -11.15 -4.36
CA ILE A 203 12.37 -12.18 -3.52
C ILE A 203 13.88 -12.19 -3.72
N ALA A 204 14.36 -12.05 -4.96
CA ALA A 204 15.79 -11.98 -5.24
C ALA A 204 16.43 -10.76 -4.55
N ASP A 205 15.84 -9.58 -4.70
CA ASP A 205 16.32 -8.32 -4.12
C ASP A 205 16.37 -8.38 -2.59
N LEU A 206 15.27 -8.80 -1.95
CA LEU A 206 15.20 -8.95 -0.50
C LEU A 206 16.15 -10.03 0.03
N ARG A 207 16.31 -11.16 -0.68
CA ARG A 207 17.31 -12.19 -0.31
C ARG A 207 18.72 -11.62 -0.36
N THR A 208 19.04 -10.80 -1.36
CA THR A 208 20.34 -10.12 -1.44
C THR A 208 20.53 -9.15 -0.27
N SER A 209 19.56 -8.29 0.01
CA SER A 209 19.65 -7.32 1.11
C SER A 209 19.73 -7.99 2.50
N LEU A 210 18.94 -9.03 2.73
CA LEU A 210 18.94 -9.78 4.00
C LEU A 210 20.13 -10.75 4.11
N GLY A 211 20.58 -11.32 2.99
CA GLY A 211 21.67 -12.30 2.91
C GLY A 211 23.06 -11.70 3.00
N ILE A 212 23.30 -10.51 2.44
CA ILE A 212 24.56 -9.76 2.63
C ILE A 212 24.78 -9.43 4.11
N SER A 213 23.69 -9.30 4.87
CA SER A 213 23.71 -8.96 6.28
C SER A 213 24.06 -10.13 7.22
N SER A 214 24.22 -11.35 6.73
CA SER A 214 24.57 -12.52 7.56
C SER A 214 26.00 -12.48 8.12
N LEU A 215 26.82 -11.52 7.69
CA LEU A 215 28.19 -11.29 8.18
C LEU A 215 28.28 -10.26 9.32
N GLY A 216 27.17 -9.58 9.68
CA GLY A 216 27.21 -8.50 10.66
C GLY A 216 25.87 -7.89 11.02
N GLY A 217 24.85 -8.72 11.31
CA GLY A 217 23.52 -8.26 11.73
C GLY A 217 22.67 -7.72 10.58
N VAL A 218 21.38 -8.11 10.55
CA VAL A 218 20.42 -7.57 9.57
C VAL A 218 20.22 -6.09 9.84
N ASP A 219 20.61 -5.23 8.90
CA ASP A 219 20.25 -3.80 8.94
C ASP A 219 18.79 -3.63 8.51
N ILE A 220 17.89 -3.98 9.44
CA ILE A 220 16.45 -3.80 9.28
C ILE A 220 16.11 -2.32 9.05
N GLU A 221 16.95 -1.39 9.52
CA GLU A 221 16.71 0.05 9.35
C GLU A 221 16.91 0.49 7.89
N SER A 222 17.95 0.00 7.20
CA SER A 222 18.10 0.27 5.76
C SER A 222 16.92 -0.28 4.95
N LEU A 223 16.47 -1.50 5.25
CA LEU A 223 15.31 -2.10 4.59
C LEU A 223 14.03 -1.33 4.90
N HIS A 224 13.92 -0.79 6.11
CA HIS A 224 12.78 -0.02 6.55
C HIS A 224 12.66 1.31 5.76
N ASP A 225 13.76 1.98 5.46
CA ASP A 225 13.76 3.18 4.61
C ASP A 225 13.38 2.87 3.17
N ASP A 226 13.83 1.72 2.63
CA ASP A 226 13.39 1.26 1.31
C ASP A 226 11.88 0.98 1.29
N ILE A 227 11.35 0.32 2.31
CA ILE A 227 9.91 0.00 2.43
C ILE A 227 9.06 1.28 2.49
N LYS A 228 9.52 2.34 3.18
CA LYS A 228 8.82 3.65 3.21
C LYS A 228 8.67 4.28 1.82
N SER A 229 9.55 3.93 0.89
CA SER A 229 9.53 4.45 -0.48
C SER A 229 8.63 3.64 -1.41
N TRP A 230 8.22 2.43 -1.03
CA TRP A 230 7.34 1.59 -1.85
C TRP A 230 5.94 2.20 -2.01
N SER A 231 5.42 2.14 -3.24
CA SER A 231 4.08 2.59 -3.60
C SER A 231 2.98 1.64 -3.11
N GLY A 232 1.72 2.08 -3.23
CA GLY A 232 0.56 1.28 -2.86
C GLY A 232 0.41 1.04 -1.37
N LEU A 233 -0.46 0.09 -1.03
CA LEU A 233 -0.72 -0.33 0.34
C LEU A 233 0.47 -1.07 0.97
N ILE A 234 1.26 -1.81 0.17
CA ILE A 234 2.35 -2.66 0.67
C ILE A 234 3.41 -1.87 1.46
N GLY A 235 3.93 -0.78 0.90
CA GLY A 235 4.96 0.02 1.58
C GLY A 235 4.47 0.62 2.88
N ARG A 236 3.25 1.14 2.87
CA ARG A 236 2.62 1.78 4.02
C ARG A 236 2.31 0.76 5.11
N MET A 237 1.65 -0.34 4.76
CA MET A 237 1.32 -1.39 5.70
C MET A 237 2.58 -1.99 6.33
N LEU A 238 3.58 -2.35 5.53
CA LEU A 238 4.83 -2.93 6.06
C LEU A 238 5.61 -1.93 6.91
N LYS A 239 5.68 -0.66 6.50
CA LYS A 239 6.26 0.40 7.33
C LYS A 239 5.62 0.41 8.72
N GLU A 240 4.28 0.50 8.78
CA GLU A 240 3.57 0.52 10.06
C GLU A 240 3.89 -0.73 10.89
N VAL A 241 3.79 -1.93 10.30
CA VAL A 241 4.09 -3.19 11.03
C VAL A 241 5.55 -3.26 11.52
N LEU A 242 6.48 -2.64 10.80
CA LEU A 242 7.91 -2.67 11.15
C LEU A 242 8.29 -1.58 12.15
N ASP A 243 7.69 -0.39 12.11
CA ASP A 243 8.02 0.72 13.00
C ASP A 243 7.91 0.32 14.49
N ASP A 244 6.88 -0.44 14.86
CA ASP A 244 6.55 -0.64 16.27
C ASP A 244 7.40 -1.70 16.97
N GLY A 245 7.71 -2.79 16.28
CA GLY A 245 8.46 -3.93 16.82
C GLY A 245 7.81 -4.63 18.03
N LYS A 246 6.63 -4.19 18.47
CA LYS A 246 5.84 -4.77 19.57
C LYS A 246 4.59 -5.40 19.00
N TYR A 247 4.41 -6.69 19.24
CA TYR A 247 3.28 -7.46 18.73
C TYR A 247 2.65 -8.22 19.89
N GLN A 248 1.33 -8.09 20.03
CA GLN A 248 0.58 -8.79 21.07
C GLN A 248 -0.67 -9.45 20.49
N CYS A 249 -1.07 -10.56 21.10
CA CYS A 249 -2.32 -11.19 20.76
C CYS A 249 -3.47 -10.43 21.40
N PRO A 250 -4.50 -9.98 20.65
CA PRO A 250 -5.71 -9.44 21.23
C PRO A 250 -6.33 -10.44 22.20
N ILE A 251 -6.85 -9.95 23.33
CA ILE A 251 -7.47 -10.80 24.38
C ILE A 251 -8.63 -11.64 23.81
N SER A 252 -9.34 -11.13 22.81
CA SER A 252 -10.46 -11.81 22.17
C SER A 252 -10.05 -12.93 21.21
N GLU A 253 -8.77 -13.06 20.89
CA GLU A 253 -8.27 -13.94 19.83
C GLU A 253 -7.39 -15.06 20.37
N ASN A 254 -7.49 -16.23 19.74
CA ASN A 254 -6.58 -17.34 19.99
C ASN A 254 -5.44 -17.31 18.97
N CYS A 255 -4.46 -16.42 19.17
CA CYS A 255 -3.34 -16.30 18.24
C CYS A 255 -2.36 -17.47 18.32
N LEU A 256 -1.65 -17.69 17.23
CA LEU A 256 -0.44 -18.49 17.21
C LEU A 256 0.71 -17.59 17.65
N THR A 257 1.37 -17.95 18.75
CA THR A 257 2.71 -17.47 19.04
C THR A 257 3.64 -18.09 17.98
N ALA A 258 4.41 -17.23 17.31
CA ALA A 258 5.19 -17.53 16.12
C ALA A 258 5.93 -18.89 16.14
N PRO A 259 6.15 -19.50 14.95
CA PRO A 259 5.98 -18.93 13.61
C PRO A 259 4.57 -19.11 13.00
N ALA A 260 4.27 -18.39 11.91
CA ALA A 260 3.01 -18.50 11.16
C ALA A 260 2.87 -19.92 10.56
N THR A 261 2.15 -20.83 11.21
CA THR A 261 2.09 -22.22 10.75
C THR A 261 0.84 -22.56 9.91
N ASN A 262 -0.15 -21.67 9.83
CA ASN A 262 -1.34 -21.82 8.99
C ASN A 262 -1.96 -20.46 8.61
N CYS A 263 -2.89 -20.47 7.65
CA CYS A 263 -3.64 -19.31 7.17
C CYS A 263 -4.99 -19.09 7.91
N GLY A 264 -5.34 -19.98 8.84
CA GLY A 264 -6.65 -20.00 9.50
C GLY A 264 -6.73 -19.16 10.77
N ARG A 265 -5.58 -18.85 11.39
CA ARG A 265 -5.50 -18.21 12.71
C ARG A 265 -4.63 -16.95 12.67
N PRO A 266 -4.88 -15.99 13.58
CA PRO A 266 -4.01 -14.83 13.71
C PRO A 266 -2.63 -15.24 14.21
N VAL A 267 -1.60 -14.61 13.67
CA VAL A 267 -0.21 -14.83 14.06
C VAL A 267 0.33 -13.54 14.65
N VAL A 268 0.99 -13.67 15.79
CA VAL A 268 1.70 -12.56 16.44
C VAL A 268 3.19 -12.76 16.20
N PRO A 269 3.84 -11.92 15.38
CA PRO A 269 5.27 -11.98 15.16
C PRO A 269 6.03 -11.77 16.48
N GLY A 270 7.16 -12.44 16.66
CA GLY A 270 8.04 -12.21 17.81
C GLY A 270 8.92 -10.97 17.65
N ASN A 271 9.17 -10.52 16.42
CA ASN A 271 9.98 -9.35 16.09
C ASN A 271 9.81 -8.94 14.62
N ARG A 272 10.40 -7.80 14.24
CA ARG A 272 10.40 -7.25 12.87
C ARG A 272 10.96 -8.24 11.82
N LEU A 273 11.95 -9.05 12.18
CA LEU A 273 12.53 -10.04 11.27
C LEU A 273 11.49 -11.11 10.90
N GLN A 274 10.71 -11.60 11.87
CA GLN A 274 9.65 -12.58 11.61
C GLN A 274 8.51 -12.04 10.74
N VAL A 275 8.24 -10.73 10.78
CA VAL A 275 7.32 -10.08 9.84
C VAL A 275 7.85 -10.24 8.41
N MET A 276 9.13 -9.90 8.20
CA MET A 276 9.75 -10.01 6.88
C MET A 276 9.87 -11.46 6.40
N GLU A 277 10.22 -12.40 7.28
CA GLU A 277 10.21 -13.85 6.98
C GLU A 277 8.84 -14.33 6.54
N THR A 278 7.78 -13.89 7.25
CA THR A 278 6.41 -14.25 6.91
C THR A 278 5.99 -13.63 5.58
N PHE A 279 6.32 -12.35 5.34
CA PHE A 279 6.04 -11.68 4.08
C PHE A 279 6.74 -12.35 2.89
N LEU A 280 8.04 -12.68 3.02
CA LEU A 280 8.80 -13.38 1.99
C LEU A 280 8.26 -14.77 1.71
N THR A 281 7.90 -15.51 2.76
CA THR A 281 7.31 -16.84 2.62
C THR A 281 5.93 -16.77 1.94
N ALA A 282 5.10 -15.79 2.32
CA ALA A 282 3.81 -15.53 1.68
C ALA A 282 3.98 -15.22 0.19
N ALA A 283 4.94 -14.36 -0.15
CA ALA A 283 5.26 -14.01 -1.54
C ALA A 283 5.73 -15.22 -2.34
N GLU A 284 6.62 -16.06 -1.79
CA GLU A 284 7.11 -17.28 -2.43
C GLU A 284 5.95 -18.26 -2.72
N LEU A 285 5.11 -18.52 -1.71
CA LEU A 285 3.94 -19.40 -1.77
C LEU A 285 2.77 -18.83 -2.59
N ARG A 286 2.84 -17.56 -3.00
CA ARG A 286 1.75 -16.81 -3.64
C ARG A 286 0.47 -16.78 -2.82
N VAL A 287 0.64 -16.66 -1.50
CA VAL A 287 -0.45 -16.51 -0.54
C VAL A 287 -0.51 -15.03 -0.16
N PRO A 288 -1.70 -14.40 -0.15
CA PRO A 288 -1.84 -13.04 0.34
C PRO A 288 -1.41 -12.91 1.81
N LEU A 289 -0.79 -11.79 2.13
CA LEU A 289 -0.53 -11.38 3.51
C LEU A 289 -1.68 -10.48 3.96
N VAL A 290 -2.28 -10.81 5.09
CA VAL A 290 -3.33 -10.03 5.74
C VAL A 290 -2.75 -9.44 7.03
N VAL A 291 -2.89 -8.14 7.21
CA VAL A 291 -2.48 -7.43 8.44
C VAL A 291 -3.72 -6.79 9.06
N SER A 292 -3.84 -6.84 10.39
CA SER A 292 -4.89 -6.10 11.09
C SER A 292 -4.44 -5.61 12.46
N GLY A 293 -5.15 -4.59 12.94
CA GLY A 293 -5.15 -4.17 14.33
C GLY A 293 -6.04 -4.97 15.24
N VAL A 294 -6.39 -4.32 16.35
CA VAL A 294 -7.30 -4.84 17.38
C VAL A 294 -8.72 -4.67 16.88
N ALA A 295 -9.51 -5.75 16.89
CA ALA A 295 -10.91 -5.74 16.48
C ALA A 295 -11.17 -5.04 15.11
N PRO A 296 -10.54 -5.53 14.02
CA PRO A 296 -10.78 -5.00 12.69
C PRO A 296 -12.25 -5.19 12.25
N GLU A 297 -12.76 -4.25 11.49
CA GLU A 297 -14.11 -4.20 10.96
C GLU A 297 -14.23 -4.94 9.62
N GLY A 298 -15.30 -5.72 9.48
CA GLY A 298 -15.66 -6.45 8.26
C GLY A 298 -15.10 -7.87 8.20
N ASP A 299 -15.31 -8.54 7.07
CA ASP A 299 -14.91 -9.93 6.90
C ASP A 299 -13.40 -10.04 6.66
N ARG A 300 -12.77 -11.01 7.34
CA ARG A 300 -11.35 -11.33 7.17
C ARG A 300 -11.10 -11.92 5.77
N PRO A 301 -10.22 -11.32 4.95
CA PRO A 301 -9.77 -11.93 3.69
C PRO A 301 -9.00 -13.23 3.91
N ALA A 302 -8.97 -14.09 2.90
CA ALA A 302 -8.15 -15.29 2.94
C ALA A 302 -6.65 -14.96 2.76
N GLY A 303 -5.79 -15.50 3.63
CA GLY A 303 -4.35 -15.28 3.57
C GLY A 303 -3.66 -15.64 4.88
N ILE A 304 -2.34 -15.43 4.94
CA ILE A 304 -1.57 -15.50 6.19
C ILE A 304 -1.91 -14.24 6.99
N TRP A 305 -2.41 -14.39 8.21
CA TRP A 305 -2.91 -13.27 9.00
C TRP A 305 -1.94 -12.88 10.11
N LEU A 306 -1.33 -11.71 9.98
CA LEU A 306 -0.54 -11.06 11.03
C LEU A 306 -1.42 -10.08 11.82
N VAL A 307 -1.32 -10.14 13.15
CA VAL A 307 -1.95 -9.17 14.05
C VAL A 307 -0.88 -8.27 14.65
N VAL A 308 -1.13 -6.97 14.60
CA VAL A 308 -0.28 -5.93 15.19
C VAL A 308 -1.13 -5.22 16.25
N HIS A 309 -0.62 -5.18 17.48
CA HIS A 309 -1.33 -4.64 18.65
C HIS A 309 -0.31 -3.88 19.51
N HIS A 310 -0.63 -2.63 19.85
CA HIS A 310 0.20 -1.79 20.70
C HIS A 310 -0.39 -1.71 22.12
N GLU A 311 0.48 -1.73 23.13
CA GLU A 311 0.11 -1.70 24.55
C GLU A 311 -0.65 -0.44 24.99
N ASP A 312 -0.45 0.67 24.30
CA ASP A 312 -1.07 1.96 24.62
C ASP A 312 -2.46 2.13 23.98
N GLY A 313 -2.95 1.09 23.28
CA GLY A 313 -4.21 1.16 22.53
C GLY A 313 -4.18 2.18 21.39
N SER A 314 -3.02 2.78 21.13
CA SER A 314 -2.78 3.55 19.93
C SER A 314 -2.38 2.62 18.81
N TRP A 315 -2.59 3.10 17.60
CA TRP A 315 -1.71 2.79 16.50
C TRP A 315 -0.97 4.09 16.20
#